data_AF-A0A955FN52-F1
#
_entry.id   AF-A0A955FN52-F1
#
_cell.length_a   1.000
_cell.length_b   1.000
_cell.length_c   1.000
_cell.angle_alpha   90.00
_cell.angle_beta   90.00
_cell.angle_gamma   90.00
#
_symmetry.space_group_name_H-M   'P 1'
#
loop_
_entity.id
_entity.type
_entity.pdbx_description
1 polymer ?
#
loop_
_entity_poly.entity_id
_entity_poly.type
_entity_poly.pdbx_seq_one_letter_code
_entity_poly.pdbx_strand_id
1 'polypeptide(L)'
;MSYQNLKDRKHYEERFDSATVEKCRSGERIVNQTFQMMEKKLTKKELTDKLPGWYLQYSMYYFWFVESAAAARAENREAAITKWMAEDEKKDERLANAHISGGTYCRSCGKDMRVISKDYMRREGHKDDDILIMFECGNCSKRLALWQDGTEWEGTKHECDKCGGETVSKHTKKGEVITWTETCTKCKHVKTETLDINDTKLEPESIDRYLELDRKRFVFDKDMMFKYEQKLKHLVRRAELHAKAEDKAEHVDVFDAIKQIKKLKIAQLKELLEPIFAKNGYSDFKLGDPQVGREVSLEFSCLDTKDDREEYQSRKTLHKAIEKTLIDTNWRLMSAGVSYRLGFLTGSLRAHESEEELRKLVEQRMKSGKFPVTPAKPVQTQEPAAKPELDMRESVQVYFDKLTLGSVPAEITLKSGQVKPTSLPVLSGEMHPLLRVFIPMRYNDDSVPKFVRNYDFKFGDGKHIPKVQKDSRGRKIRGL
;
A
#
# COMPACT_ATOMS: atom_id res chain seq x y z
N MET A 1 -1.75 1.32 -48.59
CA MET A 1 -0.94 0.61 -47.57
C MET A 1 -1.83 0.47 -46.35
N SER A 2 -2.14 -0.75 -45.87
CA SER A 2 -2.90 -0.87 -44.63
C SER A 2 -1.96 -0.60 -43.46
N TYR A 3 -2.27 0.42 -42.66
CA TYR A 3 -1.58 0.65 -41.40
C TYR A 3 -1.91 -0.51 -40.47
N GLN A 4 -0.90 -1.27 -40.04
CA GLN A 4 -1.06 -2.30 -39.02
C GLN A 4 -0.74 -1.69 -37.65
N ASN A 5 -1.75 -1.63 -36.78
CA ASN A 5 -1.66 -1.09 -35.44
C ASN A 5 -1.00 -2.10 -34.50
N LEU A 6 -1.37 -3.38 -34.59
CA LEU A 6 -0.79 -4.43 -33.77
C LEU A 6 0.70 -4.58 -34.09
N LYS A 7 1.54 -4.40 -33.07
CA LYS A 7 2.99 -4.58 -33.15
C LYS A 7 3.44 -5.89 -32.52
N ASP A 8 4.73 -6.19 -32.66
CA ASP A 8 5.35 -7.28 -31.91
C ASP A 8 5.26 -7.02 -30.40
N ARG A 9 5.13 -8.09 -29.60
CA ARG A 9 5.04 -8.01 -28.13
C ARG A 9 6.17 -7.17 -27.53
N LYS A 10 7.38 -7.25 -28.07
CA LYS A 10 8.55 -6.50 -27.59
C LYS A 10 8.32 -4.99 -27.62
N HIS A 11 7.59 -4.47 -28.61
CA HIS A 11 7.24 -3.04 -28.68
C HIS A 11 6.42 -2.60 -27.45
N TYR A 12 5.43 -3.40 -27.06
CA TYR A 12 4.58 -3.11 -25.89
C TYR A 12 5.33 -3.25 -24.58
N GLU A 13 6.22 -4.25 -24.49
CA GLU A 13 7.11 -4.44 -23.35
C GLU A 13 8.04 -3.25 -23.15
N GLU A 14 8.73 -2.80 -24.20
CA GLU A 14 9.61 -1.63 -24.16
C GLU A 14 8.85 -0.35 -23.80
N ARG A 15 7.64 -0.15 -24.37
CA ARG A 15 6.76 0.96 -24.02
C ARG A 15 6.35 0.93 -22.55
N PHE A 16 5.98 -0.25 -22.05
CA PHE A 16 5.60 -0.42 -20.65
C PHE A 16 6.76 -0.14 -19.71
N ASP A 17 7.93 -0.73 -20.00
CA ASP A 17 9.11 -0.64 -19.16
C ASP A 17 9.65 0.79 -19.12
N SER A 18 9.66 1.51 -20.25
CA SER A 18 10.01 2.93 -20.31
C SER A 18 9.07 3.81 -19.47
N ALA A 19 7.75 3.58 -19.56
CA ALA A 19 6.78 4.31 -18.71
C ALA A 19 6.93 3.96 -17.22
N THR A 20 7.33 2.73 -16.88
CA THR A 20 7.64 2.33 -15.50
C THR A 20 8.85 3.09 -14.99
N VAL A 21 9.92 3.19 -15.79
CA VAL A 21 11.12 3.97 -15.44
C VAL A 21 10.77 5.44 -15.20
N GLU A 22 10.00 6.05 -16.09
CA GLU A 22 9.59 7.46 -15.95
C GLU A 22 8.81 7.69 -14.65
N LYS A 23 7.85 6.81 -14.34
CA LYS A 23 7.05 6.88 -13.10
C LYS A 23 7.95 6.77 -11.86
N CYS A 24 8.88 5.82 -11.85
CA CYS A 24 9.77 5.61 -10.70
C CYS A 24 10.78 6.76 -10.53
N ARG A 25 11.30 7.32 -11.63
CA ARG A 25 12.13 8.54 -11.61
C ARG A 25 11.37 9.74 -11.07
N SER A 26 10.07 9.85 -11.38
CA SER A 26 9.21 10.90 -10.81
C SER A 26 9.14 10.76 -9.28
N GLY A 27 8.89 9.54 -8.77
CA GLY A 27 8.93 9.25 -7.34
C GLY A 27 10.28 9.57 -6.70
N GLU A 28 11.38 9.16 -7.33
CA GLU A 28 12.74 9.43 -6.85
C GLU A 28 13.03 10.92 -6.76
N ARG A 29 12.62 11.71 -7.78
CA ARG A 29 12.74 13.17 -7.75
C ARG A 29 12.00 13.78 -6.57
N ILE A 30 10.78 13.34 -6.28
CA ILE A 30 10.00 13.84 -5.13
C ILE A 30 10.74 13.58 -3.82
N VAL A 31 11.21 12.34 -3.61
CA VAL A 31 11.93 11.96 -2.38
C VAL A 31 13.22 12.78 -2.27
N ASN A 32 14.04 12.80 -3.33
CA ASN A 32 15.31 13.51 -3.35
C ASN A 32 15.15 15.01 -3.09
N GLN A 33 14.24 15.68 -3.79
CA GLN A 33 13.98 17.11 -3.58
C GLN A 33 13.50 17.41 -2.16
N THR A 34 12.64 16.56 -1.61
CA THR A 34 12.15 16.69 -0.22
C THR A 34 13.32 16.69 0.77
N PHE A 35 14.22 15.72 0.65
CA PHE A 35 15.36 15.59 1.55
C PHE A 35 16.46 16.63 1.31
N GLN A 36 16.65 17.10 0.06
CA GLN A 36 17.53 18.23 -0.23
C GLN A 36 17.02 19.54 0.35
N MET A 37 15.72 19.82 0.25
CA MET A 37 15.11 21.01 0.87
C MET A 37 15.26 20.98 2.39
N MET A 38 15.11 19.82 2.99
CA MET A 38 15.32 19.64 4.42
C MET A 38 16.79 19.79 4.83
N GLU A 39 17.74 19.22 4.08
CA GLU A 39 19.18 19.36 4.32
C GLU A 39 19.60 20.84 4.34
N LYS A 40 19.00 21.68 3.50
CA LYS A 40 19.26 23.13 3.46
C LYS A 40 18.71 23.89 4.68
N LYS A 41 17.70 23.37 5.36
CA LYS A 41 17.03 24.03 6.49
C LYS A 41 17.67 23.71 7.85
N LEU A 42 18.56 22.74 7.90
CA LEU A 42 19.14 22.23 9.14
C LEU A 42 20.61 22.65 9.30
N THR A 43 21.05 22.78 10.56
CA THR A 43 22.47 23.02 10.84
C THR A 43 23.29 21.74 10.62
N LYS A 44 24.59 21.88 10.34
CA LYS A 44 25.50 20.72 10.19
C LYS A 44 25.51 19.79 11.40
N LYS A 45 25.35 20.35 12.61
CA LYS A 45 25.31 19.59 13.86
C LYS A 45 24.04 18.73 13.93
N GLU A 46 22.88 19.30 13.66
CA GLU A 46 21.60 18.57 13.63
C GLU A 46 21.59 17.48 12.56
N LEU A 47 22.18 17.75 11.40
CA LEU A 47 22.28 16.78 10.31
C LEU A 47 23.12 15.55 10.71
N THR A 48 24.20 15.79 11.48
CA THR A 48 25.10 14.73 11.94
C THR A 48 24.49 13.94 13.09
N ASP A 49 23.90 14.64 14.07
CA ASP A 49 23.33 14.01 15.27
C ASP A 49 22.09 13.15 14.95
N LYS A 50 21.33 13.51 13.90
CA LYS A 50 20.13 12.78 13.48
C LYS A 50 20.34 11.88 12.25
N LEU A 51 21.54 11.87 11.65
CA LEU A 51 21.87 11.22 10.36
C LEU A 51 21.23 9.83 10.16
N PRO A 52 21.25 8.92 11.15
CA PRO A 52 20.67 7.58 10.95
C PRO A 52 19.14 7.57 10.88
N GLY A 53 18.47 8.44 11.66
CA GLY A 53 17.02 8.61 11.58
C GLY A 53 16.60 9.20 10.23
N TRP A 54 17.40 10.12 9.69
CA TRP A 54 17.20 10.68 8.36
C TRP A 54 17.34 9.63 7.25
N TYR A 55 18.35 8.75 7.36
CA TYR A 55 18.51 7.64 6.43
C TYR A 55 17.32 6.67 6.48
N LEU A 56 16.84 6.33 7.68
CA LEU A 56 15.65 5.49 7.84
C LEU A 56 14.43 6.15 7.19
N GLN A 57 14.24 7.45 7.42
CA GLN A 57 13.13 8.20 6.86
C GLN A 57 13.18 8.28 5.33
N TYR A 58 14.37 8.55 4.79
CA TYR A 58 14.62 8.52 3.35
C TYR A 58 14.28 7.14 2.78
N SER A 59 14.70 6.07 3.47
CA SER A 59 14.45 4.69 3.05
C SER A 59 12.96 4.35 3.01
N MET A 60 12.19 4.82 3.99
CA MET A 60 10.74 4.65 4.01
C MET A 60 10.06 5.42 2.87
N TYR A 61 10.46 6.65 2.61
CA TYR A 61 9.91 7.45 1.51
C TYR A 61 10.26 6.85 0.15
N TYR A 62 11.48 6.36 -0.02
CA TYR A 62 11.89 5.67 -1.23
C TYR A 62 11.06 4.39 -1.44
N PHE A 63 10.87 3.59 -0.38
CA PHE A 63 10.01 2.41 -0.44
C PHE A 63 8.57 2.78 -0.86
N TRP A 64 7.99 3.83 -0.29
CA TRP A 64 6.62 4.24 -0.61
C TRP A 64 6.47 4.88 -1.99
N PHE A 65 7.33 5.81 -2.40
CA PHE A 65 7.15 6.56 -3.64
C PHE A 65 7.77 5.88 -4.87
N VAL A 66 8.72 4.97 -4.67
CA VAL A 66 9.48 4.33 -5.75
C VAL A 66 9.23 2.83 -5.78
N GLU A 67 9.59 2.10 -4.72
CA GLU A 67 9.50 0.62 -4.74
C GLU A 67 8.04 0.14 -4.82
N SER A 68 7.09 0.79 -4.14
CA SER A 68 5.67 0.44 -4.24
C SER A 68 5.09 0.68 -5.63
N ALA A 69 5.53 1.75 -6.30
CA ALA A 69 5.11 2.07 -7.65
C ALA A 69 5.67 1.06 -8.65
N ALA A 70 6.92 0.65 -8.49
CA ALA A 70 7.56 -0.40 -9.27
C ALA A 70 6.86 -1.75 -9.08
N ALA A 71 6.58 -2.14 -7.84
CA ALA A 71 5.87 -3.38 -7.52
C ALA A 71 4.47 -3.42 -8.15
N ALA A 72 3.67 -2.36 -7.97
CA ALA A 72 2.34 -2.26 -8.57
C ALA A 72 2.38 -2.30 -10.11
N ARG A 73 3.43 -1.75 -10.73
CA ARG A 73 3.63 -1.84 -12.19
C ARG A 73 3.97 -3.27 -12.61
N ALA A 74 4.82 -3.97 -11.88
CA ALA A 74 5.19 -5.35 -12.19
C ALA A 74 3.99 -6.30 -12.11
N GLU A 75 3.15 -6.19 -11.08
CA GLU A 75 1.92 -7.00 -10.94
C GLU A 75 0.95 -6.80 -12.11
N ASN A 76 0.86 -5.58 -12.64
CA ASN A 76 -0.08 -5.22 -13.71
C ASN A 76 0.52 -5.33 -15.12
N ARG A 77 1.79 -5.73 -15.26
CA ARG A 77 2.53 -5.70 -16.54
C ARG A 77 1.86 -6.53 -17.62
N GLU A 78 1.61 -7.81 -17.34
CA GLU A 78 1.03 -8.75 -18.31
C GLU A 78 -0.39 -8.35 -18.72
N ALA A 79 -1.21 -7.93 -17.75
CA ALA A 79 -2.57 -7.47 -18.00
C ALA A 79 -2.59 -6.21 -18.89
N ALA A 80 -1.72 -5.25 -18.63
CA ALA A 80 -1.63 -4.02 -19.41
C ALA A 80 -1.16 -4.28 -20.85
N ILE A 81 -0.12 -5.10 -21.03
CA ILE A 81 0.39 -5.44 -22.37
C ILE A 81 -0.66 -6.20 -23.16
N THR A 82 -1.29 -7.21 -22.57
CA THR A 82 -2.35 -7.99 -23.22
C THR A 82 -3.52 -7.09 -23.62
N LYS A 83 -3.91 -6.15 -22.75
CA LYS A 83 -4.96 -5.17 -23.05
C LYS A 83 -4.58 -4.29 -24.25
N TRP A 84 -3.37 -3.74 -24.28
CA TRP A 84 -2.93 -2.89 -25.40
C TRP A 84 -2.85 -3.67 -26.72
N MET A 85 -2.34 -4.90 -26.69
CA MET A 85 -2.32 -5.77 -27.87
C MET A 85 -3.74 -6.06 -28.37
N ALA A 86 -4.67 -6.43 -27.48
CA ALA A 86 -6.05 -6.69 -27.86
C ALA A 86 -6.78 -5.43 -28.37
N GLU A 87 -6.46 -4.25 -27.84
CA GLU A 87 -6.98 -2.97 -28.34
C GLU A 87 -6.50 -2.68 -29.77
N ASP A 88 -5.22 -2.92 -30.06
CA ASP A 88 -4.66 -2.72 -31.39
C ASP A 88 -5.09 -3.80 -32.39
N GLU A 89 -5.26 -5.05 -31.94
CA GLU A 89 -5.86 -6.13 -32.74
C GLU A 89 -7.30 -5.77 -33.15
N LYS A 90 -8.12 -5.28 -32.22
CA LYS A 90 -9.49 -4.80 -32.52
C LYS A 90 -9.50 -3.63 -33.51
N LYS A 91 -8.51 -2.73 -33.46
CA LYS A 91 -8.37 -1.65 -34.45
C LYS A 91 -8.06 -2.20 -35.83
N ASP A 92 -7.14 -3.16 -35.91
CA ASP A 92 -6.78 -3.82 -37.16
C ASP A 92 -7.96 -4.60 -37.76
N GLU A 93 -8.71 -5.33 -36.93
CA GLU A 93 -9.94 -6.01 -37.34
C GLU A 93 -11.00 -5.03 -37.86
N ARG A 94 -11.21 -3.90 -37.15
CA ARG A 94 -12.18 -2.88 -37.56
C ARG A 94 -11.77 -2.25 -38.91
N LEU A 95 -10.48 -1.96 -39.11
CA LEU A 95 -9.96 -1.46 -40.40
C LEU A 95 -10.08 -2.51 -41.51
N ALA A 96 -9.78 -3.78 -41.23
CA ALA A 96 -9.90 -4.87 -42.20
C ALA A 96 -11.36 -5.02 -42.67
N ASN A 97 -12.30 -5.02 -41.73
CA ASN A 97 -13.74 -5.21 -41.98
C ASN A 97 -14.46 -3.96 -42.51
N ALA A 98 -13.87 -2.77 -42.38
CA ALA A 98 -14.47 -1.53 -42.86
C ALA A 98 -14.63 -1.55 -44.39
N HIS A 99 -15.87 -1.50 -44.86
CA HIS A 99 -16.22 -1.43 -46.28
C HIS A 99 -17.48 -0.58 -46.44
N ILE A 100 -17.62 0.04 -47.62
CA ILE A 100 -18.85 0.75 -47.99
C ILE A 100 -19.81 -0.25 -48.63
N SER A 101 -21.07 -0.23 -48.20
CA SER A 101 -22.13 -1.05 -48.78
C SER A 101 -22.55 -0.47 -50.14
N GLY A 102 -22.44 -1.25 -51.21
CA GLY A 102 -22.73 -0.82 -52.59
C GLY A 102 -21.47 -0.54 -53.41
N GLY A 103 -21.54 -0.75 -54.73
CA GLY A 103 -20.40 -0.53 -55.63
C GLY A 103 -19.97 0.93 -55.65
N THR A 104 -18.68 1.21 -55.46
CA THR A 104 -18.13 2.57 -55.55
C THR A 104 -17.68 2.85 -56.98
N TYR A 105 -18.53 3.57 -57.72
CA TYR A 105 -18.27 3.97 -59.10
C TYR A 105 -17.66 5.37 -59.19
N CYS A 106 -16.74 5.56 -60.12
CA CYS A 106 -16.15 6.85 -60.40
C CYS A 106 -17.20 7.78 -61.02
N ARG A 107 -17.53 8.89 -60.33
CA ARG A 107 -18.50 9.90 -60.80
C ARG A 107 -18.18 10.52 -62.17
N SER A 108 -16.94 10.39 -62.65
CA SER A 108 -16.52 10.99 -63.92
C SER A 108 -16.49 10.02 -65.10
N CYS A 109 -16.31 8.72 -64.86
CA CYS A 109 -16.19 7.74 -65.96
C CYS A 109 -17.00 6.46 -65.74
N GLY A 110 -17.75 6.35 -64.65
CA GLY A 110 -18.65 5.23 -64.34
C GLY A 110 -17.96 3.91 -63.99
N LYS A 111 -16.63 3.81 -64.09
CA LYS A 111 -15.86 2.59 -63.78
C LYS A 111 -15.66 2.40 -62.28
N ASP A 112 -15.45 1.15 -61.87
CA ASP A 112 -15.16 0.77 -60.48
C ASP A 112 -13.94 1.51 -59.91
N MET A 113 -14.03 1.85 -58.64
CA MET A 113 -12.94 2.44 -57.88
C MET A 113 -12.33 1.40 -56.93
N ARG A 114 -10.99 1.41 -56.81
CA ARG A 114 -10.27 0.55 -55.85
C ARG A 114 -10.02 1.31 -54.55
N VAL A 115 -10.02 0.62 -53.42
CA VAL A 115 -9.58 1.18 -52.14
C VAL A 115 -8.06 1.35 -52.16
N ILE A 116 -7.57 2.54 -51.80
CA ILE A 116 -6.13 2.85 -51.72
C ILE A 116 -5.64 3.00 -50.27
N SER A 117 -6.50 3.47 -49.37
CA SER A 117 -6.21 3.56 -47.93
C SER A 117 -7.47 3.46 -47.09
N LYS A 118 -7.28 3.10 -45.82
CA LYS A 118 -8.27 3.13 -44.75
C LYS A 118 -7.56 3.68 -43.53
N ASP A 119 -8.01 4.80 -43.02
CA ASP A 119 -7.29 5.55 -41.99
C ASP A 119 -8.28 5.97 -40.89
N TYR A 120 -7.85 5.90 -39.64
CA TYR A 120 -8.60 6.50 -38.54
C TYR A 120 -8.48 8.03 -38.62
N MET A 121 -9.60 8.72 -38.68
CA MET A 121 -9.65 10.18 -38.70
C MET A 121 -10.79 10.68 -37.85
N ARG A 122 -10.54 11.75 -37.09
CA ARG A 122 -11.57 12.41 -36.31
C ARG A 122 -12.47 13.23 -37.22
N ARG A 123 -13.76 12.90 -37.22
CA ARG A 123 -14.80 13.69 -37.91
C ARG A 123 -15.21 14.88 -37.03
N GLU A 124 -15.36 16.06 -37.64
CA GLU A 124 -15.84 17.23 -36.91
C GLU A 124 -17.19 16.95 -36.23
N GLY A 125 -17.32 17.33 -34.96
CA GLY A 125 -18.51 17.06 -34.14
C GLY A 125 -18.59 15.65 -33.54
N HIS A 126 -17.66 14.75 -33.85
CA HIS A 126 -17.59 13.41 -33.26
C HIS A 126 -16.52 13.33 -32.17
N LYS A 127 -16.81 12.59 -31.10
CA LYS A 127 -15.86 12.37 -29.99
C LYS A 127 -14.82 11.30 -30.31
N ASP A 128 -15.22 10.29 -31.08
CA ASP A 128 -14.41 9.13 -31.41
C ASP A 128 -13.94 9.18 -32.87
N ASP A 129 -12.83 8.51 -33.14
CA ASP A 129 -12.27 8.41 -34.49
C ASP A 129 -13.13 7.47 -35.35
N ASP A 130 -13.40 7.92 -36.57
CA ASP A 130 -14.10 7.15 -37.59
C ASP A 130 -13.13 6.69 -38.68
N ILE A 131 -13.55 5.75 -39.53
CA ILE A 131 -12.72 5.23 -40.60
C ILE A 131 -13.01 5.99 -41.88
N LEU A 132 -11.98 6.67 -42.39
CA LEU A 132 -11.98 7.28 -43.70
C LEU A 132 -11.43 6.28 -44.73
N ILE A 133 -12.23 5.94 -45.73
CA ILE A 133 -11.86 5.03 -46.81
C ILE A 133 -11.61 5.87 -48.07
N MET A 134 -10.36 5.85 -48.56
CA MET A 134 -10.00 6.52 -49.80
C MET A 134 -10.02 5.54 -50.97
N PHE A 135 -10.66 5.97 -52.04
CA PHE A 135 -10.79 5.26 -53.30
C PHE A 135 -10.06 5.99 -54.42
N GLU A 136 -9.56 5.25 -55.39
CA GLU A 136 -8.95 5.78 -56.61
C GLU A 136 -9.51 5.06 -57.83
N CYS A 137 -9.87 5.82 -58.86
CA CYS A 137 -10.28 5.25 -60.13
C CYS A 137 -9.04 4.85 -60.94
N GLY A 138 -8.92 3.57 -61.29
CA GLY A 138 -7.79 3.08 -62.11
C GLY A 138 -7.74 3.67 -63.53
N ASN A 139 -8.83 4.27 -64.02
CA ASN A 139 -8.93 4.79 -65.39
C ASN A 139 -8.63 6.30 -65.51
N CYS A 140 -9.06 7.11 -64.55
CA CYS A 140 -8.89 8.57 -64.62
C CYS A 140 -8.14 9.17 -63.42
N SER A 141 -7.63 8.31 -62.51
CA SER A 141 -6.88 8.70 -61.31
C SER A 141 -7.60 9.66 -60.36
N LYS A 142 -8.91 9.88 -60.56
CA LYS A 142 -9.72 10.66 -59.62
C LYS A 142 -9.93 9.87 -58.33
N ARG A 143 -9.90 10.59 -57.21
CA ARG A 143 -10.05 10.04 -55.87
C ARG A 143 -11.38 10.44 -55.27
N LEU A 144 -11.89 9.58 -54.40
CA LEU A 144 -13.09 9.79 -53.61
C LEU A 144 -12.76 9.32 -52.20
N ALA A 145 -13.11 10.10 -51.18
CA ALA A 145 -12.92 9.71 -49.80
C ALA A 145 -14.28 9.67 -49.13
N LEU A 146 -14.63 8.52 -48.54
CA LEU A 146 -15.92 8.29 -47.88
C LEU A 146 -15.65 7.86 -46.44
N TRP A 147 -16.43 8.40 -45.51
CA TRP A 147 -16.56 7.86 -44.16
C TRP A 147 -17.17 6.46 -44.20
N GLN A 148 -16.99 5.69 -43.13
CA GLN A 148 -17.48 4.30 -43.04
C GLN A 148 -19.01 4.19 -43.26
N ASP A 149 -19.77 5.24 -42.96
CA ASP A 149 -21.21 5.34 -43.19
C ASP A 149 -21.61 5.64 -44.65
N GLY A 150 -20.64 5.85 -45.55
CA GLY A 150 -20.85 6.21 -46.95
C GLY A 150 -20.94 7.72 -47.21
N THR A 151 -20.90 8.55 -46.17
CA THR A 151 -20.88 10.01 -46.31
C THR A 151 -19.56 10.44 -46.94
N GLU A 152 -19.61 11.34 -47.92
CA GLU A 152 -18.40 11.87 -48.54
C GLU A 152 -17.63 12.76 -47.56
N TRP A 153 -16.30 12.63 -47.57
CA TRP A 153 -15.43 13.49 -46.78
C TRP A 153 -15.35 14.87 -47.42
N GLU A 154 -15.77 15.88 -46.66
CA GLU A 154 -15.49 17.28 -46.96
C GLU A 154 -14.16 17.65 -46.30
N GLY A 155 -13.24 18.24 -47.07
CA GLY A 155 -12.00 18.75 -46.51
C GLY A 155 -12.27 19.81 -45.45
N THR A 156 -11.34 19.94 -44.49
CA THR A 156 -11.43 20.92 -43.41
C THR A 156 -11.67 22.32 -44.00
N LYS A 157 -12.74 22.98 -43.55
CA LYS A 157 -13.08 24.34 -44.00
C LYS A 157 -12.16 25.30 -43.28
N HIS A 158 -11.22 25.89 -44.02
CA HIS A 158 -10.32 26.90 -43.47
C HIS A 158 -10.95 28.29 -43.64
N GLU A 159 -11.07 29.03 -42.54
CA GLU A 159 -11.51 30.41 -42.55
C GLU A 159 -10.31 31.34 -42.71
N CYS A 160 -10.50 32.47 -43.40
CA CYS A 160 -9.42 33.43 -43.59
C CYS A 160 -9.08 34.15 -42.28
N ASP A 161 -7.82 34.02 -41.84
CA ASP A 161 -7.22 34.70 -40.67
C ASP A 161 -7.50 36.22 -40.60
N LYS A 162 -7.73 36.88 -41.74
CA LYS A 162 -7.97 38.34 -41.81
C LYS A 162 -9.44 38.76 -41.80
N CYS A 163 -10.36 37.91 -42.26
CA CYS A 163 -11.74 38.35 -42.51
C CYS A 163 -12.82 37.31 -42.21
N GLY A 164 -12.45 36.12 -41.74
CA GLY A 164 -13.35 34.99 -41.49
C GLY A 164 -14.06 34.45 -42.73
N GLY A 165 -13.65 34.88 -43.94
CA GLY A 165 -14.24 34.42 -45.20
C GLY A 165 -13.69 33.07 -45.63
N GLU A 166 -14.47 32.29 -46.37
CA GLU A 166 -14.07 30.99 -46.91
C GLU A 166 -12.79 31.08 -47.75
N THR A 167 -11.89 30.11 -47.58
CA THR A 167 -10.68 29.98 -48.38
C THR A 167 -10.78 28.80 -49.35
N VAL A 168 -10.09 28.92 -50.48
CA VAL A 168 -9.87 27.83 -51.44
C VAL A 168 -8.41 27.46 -51.39
N SER A 169 -8.11 26.18 -51.15
CA SER A 169 -6.75 25.67 -51.07
C SER A 169 -6.32 25.03 -52.39
N LYS A 170 -5.04 25.21 -52.72
CA LYS A 170 -4.33 24.47 -53.77
C LYS A 170 -3.05 23.92 -53.18
N HIS A 171 -2.67 22.71 -53.56
CA HIS A 171 -1.38 22.14 -53.20
C HIS A 171 -0.56 21.84 -54.43
N THR A 172 0.75 22.08 -54.34
CA THR A 172 1.72 21.66 -55.35
C THR A 172 2.85 20.92 -54.68
N LYS A 173 3.21 19.75 -55.22
CA LYS A 173 4.37 18.99 -54.78
C LYS A 173 5.49 19.15 -55.79
N LYS A 174 6.66 19.63 -55.36
CA LYS A 174 7.88 19.69 -56.16
C LYS A 174 8.99 18.96 -55.41
N GLY A 175 9.32 17.76 -55.88
CA GLY A 175 10.24 16.87 -55.16
C GLY A 175 9.70 16.51 -53.78
N GLU A 176 10.47 16.85 -52.74
CA GLU A 176 10.15 16.59 -51.33
C GLU A 176 9.50 17.77 -50.62
N VAL A 177 9.28 18.89 -51.32
CA VAL A 177 8.59 20.05 -50.77
C VAL A 177 7.13 20.04 -51.21
N ILE A 178 6.22 20.04 -50.23
CA ILE A 178 4.79 20.24 -50.44
C ILE A 178 4.48 21.69 -50.09
N THR A 179 3.91 22.42 -51.04
CA THR A 179 3.43 23.79 -50.84
C THR A 179 1.92 23.80 -50.85
N TRP A 180 1.30 24.24 -49.75
CA TRP A 180 -0.13 24.56 -49.67
C TRP A 180 -0.31 26.05 -49.82
N THR A 181 -1.23 26.46 -50.69
CA THR A 181 -1.60 27.85 -50.92
C THR A 181 -3.08 27.99 -50.70
N GLU A 182 -3.47 28.72 -49.67
CA GLU A 182 -4.86 29.06 -49.37
C GLU A 182 -5.15 30.48 -49.84
N THR A 183 -6.21 30.63 -50.62
CA THR A 183 -6.65 31.93 -51.12
C THR A 183 -8.05 32.24 -50.61
N CYS A 184 -8.20 33.32 -49.87
CA CYS A 184 -9.52 33.78 -49.42
C CYS A 184 -10.35 34.29 -50.60
N THR A 185 -11.58 33.81 -50.72
CA THR A 185 -12.53 34.23 -51.77
C THR A 185 -13.04 35.66 -51.56
N LYS A 186 -13.13 36.11 -50.31
CA LYS A 186 -13.68 37.43 -49.93
C LYS A 186 -12.66 38.56 -50.02
N CYS A 187 -11.46 38.38 -49.45
CA CYS A 187 -10.44 39.44 -49.37
C CYS A 187 -9.21 39.19 -50.24
N LYS A 188 -9.16 38.08 -50.98
CA LYS A 188 -8.04 37.67 -51.86
C LYS A 188 -6.70 37.50 -51.12
N HIS A 189 -6.70 37.44 -49.79
CA HIS A 189 -5.49 37.14 -49.04
C HIS A 189 -5.01 35.73 -49.38
N VAL A 190 -3.71 35.61 -49.67
CA VAL A 190 -3.05 34.35 -49.97
C VAL A 190 -2.11 33.99 -48.83
N LYS A 191 -2.28 32.80 -48.27
CA LYS A 191 -1.40 32.20 -47.27
C LYS A 191 -0.70 31.01 -47.93
N THR A 192 0.62 30.95 -47.82
CA THR A 192 1.41 29.85 -48.38
C THR A 192 2.20 29.19 -47.28
N GLU A 193 2.01 27.89 -47.11
CA GLU A 193 2.74 27.05 -46.17
C GLU A 193 3.53 26.00 -46.95
N THR A 194 4.77 25.75 -46.53
CA THR A 194 5.65 24.76 -47.15
C THR A 194 6.08 23.74 -46.13
N LEU A 195 5.86 22.46 -46.41
CA LEU A 195 6.45 21.35 -45.68
C LEU A 195 7.54 20.72 -46.52
N ASP A 196 8.76 20.77 -46.02
CA ASP A 196 9.87 19.97 -46.54
C ASP A 196 9.86 18.62 -45.82
N ILE A 197 9.66 17.54 -46.58
CA ILE A 197 9.58 16.18 -46.04
C ILE A 197 10.92 15.74 -45.43
N ASN A 198 12.04 16.39 -45.78
CA ASN A 198 13.38 16.06 -45.31
C ASN A 198 13.92 17.00 -44.21
N ASP A 199 13.12 17.94 -43.68
CA ASP A 199 13.57 18.82 -42.59
C ASP A 199 13.78 17.99 -41.30
N THR A 200 15.01 17.50 -41.15
CA THR A 200 15.48 16.64 -40.05
C THR A 200 15.90 17.46 -38.83
N LYS A 201 15.37 18.67 -38.66
CA LYS A 201 15.55 19.51 -37.45
C LYS A 201 14.73 19.03 -36.25
N LEU A 202 14.54 17.72 -36.11
CA LEU A 202 14.32 17.17 -34.77
C LEU A 202 15.72 17.07 -34.17
N GLU A 203 16.02 17.94 -33.19
CA GLU A 203 17.24 17.78 -32.40
C GLU A 203 17.31 16.31 -31.96
N PRO A 204 18.43 15.60 -32.20
CA PRO A 204 18.51 14.19 -31.86
C PRO A 204 18.20 14.05 -30.37
N GLU A 205 17.12 13.31 -30.05
CA GLU A 205 16.70 13.04 -28.69
C GLU A 205 17.93 12.64 -27.88
N SER A 206 18.22 13.38 -26.81
CA SER A 206 19.41 13.13 -25.99
C SER A 206 19.35 11.68 -25.52
N ILE A 207 20.27 10.83 -26.00
CA ILE A 207 20.32 9.41 -25.64
C ILE A 207 20.44 9.32 -24.12
N ASP A 208 19.38 8.83 -23.47
CA ASP A 208 19.33 8.66 -22.02
C ASP A 208 20.29 7.53 -21.59
N ARG A 209 21.47 7.94 -21.15
CA ARG A 209 22.57 7.05 -20.74
C ARG A 209 22.21 6.16 -19.53
N TYR A 210 21.16 6.49 -18.77
CA TYR A 210 20.79 5.77 -17.55
C TYR A 210 19.55 4.87 -17.73
N LEU A 211 18.91 4.88 -18.90
CA LEU A 211 17.67 4.15 -19.13
C LEU A 211 17.81 2.65 -18.81
N GLU A 212 18.87 2.00 -19.28
CA GLU A 212 19.12 0.57 -19.03
C GLU A 212 19.44 0.25 -17.58
N LEU A 213 20.13 1.15 -16.88
CA LEU A 213 20.40 1.01 -15.44
C LEU A 213 19.11 1.16 -14.63
N ASP A 214 18.27 2.11 -15.01
CA ASP A 214 16.99 2.33 -14.36
C ASP A 214 15.98 1.23 -14.66
N ARG A 215 15.99 0.65 -15.86
CA ARG A 215 15.20 -0.55 -16.18
C ARG A 215 15.52 -1.69 -15.22
N LYS A 216 16.80 -1.98 -14.99
CA LYS A 216 17.23 -3.01 -14.02
C LYS A 216 16.84 -2.71 -12.58
N ARG A 217 16.56 -1.46 -12.23
CA ARG A 217 16.19 -1.06 -10.86
C ARG A 217 14.69 -1.00 -10.65
N PHE A 218 13.96 -0.54 -11.66
CA PHE A 218 12.54 -0.17 -11.56
C PHE A 218 11.60 -1.20 -12.19
N VAL A 219 12.08 -2.00 -13.14
CA VAL A 219 11.31 -3.11 -13.70
C VAL A 219 11.56 -4.33 -12.83
N PHE A 220 10.67 -4.56 -11.86
CA PHE A 220 10.83 -5.66 -10.91
C PHE A 220 10.68 -7.01 -11.60
N ASP A 221 11.67 -7.88 -11.35
CA ASP A 221 11.55 -9.30 -11.60
C ASP A 221 10.95 -10.03 -10.39
N LYS A 222 10.85 -11.36 -10.48
CA LYS A 222 10.31 -12.20 -9.41
C LYS A 222 11.10 -12.11 -8.10
N ASP A 223 12.42 -11.94 -8.17
CA ASP A 223 13.27 -11.84 -6.98
C ASP A 223 13.10 -10.47 -6.30
N MET A 224 13.01 -9.40 -7.08
CA MET A 224 12.70 -8.06 -6.57
C MET A 224 11.31 -7.99 -5.95
N MET A 225 10.30 -8.61 -6.56
CA MET A 225 8.96 -8.73 -5.96
C MET A 225 9.00 -9.49 -4.64
N PHE A 226 9.70 -10.62 -4.58
CA PHE A 226 9.86 -11.36 -3.33
C PHE A 226 10.53 -10.51 -2.23
N LYS A 227 11.60 -9.77 -2.57
CA LYS A 227 12.26 -8.86 -1.63
C LYS A 227 11.33 -7.75 -1.16
N TYR A 228 10.54 -7.17 -2.06
CA TYR A 228 9.53 -6.16 -1.73
C TYR A 228 8.49 -6.69 -0.75
N GLU A 229 7.94 -7.88 -0.98
CA GLU A 229 6.97 -8.51 -0.08
C GLU A 229 7.54 -8.75 1.32
N GLN A 230 8.81 -9.18 1.42
CA GLN A 230 9.48 -9.36 2.72
C GLN A 230 9.62 -8.02 3.46
N LYS A 231 9.99 -6.94 2.75
CA LYS A 231 10.03 -5.59 3.33
C LYS A 231 8.64 -5.16 3.82
N LEU A 232 7.59 -5.38 3.02
CA LEU A 232 6.22 -5.03 3.37
C LEU A 232 5.76 -5.76 4.63
N LYS A 233 5.96 -7.09 4.70
CA LYS A 233 5.63 -7.90 5.89
C LYS A 233 6.36 -7.40 7.14
N HIS A 234 7.62 -6.98 7.00
CA HIS A 234 8.38 -6.41 8.11
C HIS A 234 7.79 -5.06 8.58
N LEU A 235 7.41 -4.19 7.65
CA LEU A 235 6.78 -2.91 7.97
C LEU A 235 5.41 -3.10 8.66
N VAL A 236 4.59 -4.03 8.18
CA VAL A 236 3.29 -4.38 8.79
C VAL A 236 3.49 -4.89 10.21
N ARG A 237 4.39 -5.85 10.42
CA ARG A 237 4.70 -6.38 11.76
C ARG A 237 5.15 -5.27 12.71
N ARG A 238 5.96 -4.33 12.22
CA ARG A 238 6.42 -3.19 13.02
C ARG A 238 5.25 -2.26 13.40
N ALA A 239 4.36 -1.96 12.45
CA ALA A 239 3.17 -1.17 12.70
C ALA A 239 2.26 -1.83 13.75
N GLU A 240 2.04 -3.15 13.67
CA GLU A 240 1.26 -3.90 14.67
C GLU A 240 1.88 -3.84 16.08
N LEU A 241 3.20 -3.93 16.19
CA LEU A 241 3.90 -3.82 17.48
C LEU A 241 3.74 -2.42 18.09
N HIS A 242 3.79 -1.36 17.27
CA HIS A 242 3.56 0.01 17.73
C HIS A 242 2.10 0.22 18.17
N ALA A 243 1.13 -0.24 17.38
CA ALA A 243 -0.28 -0.15 17.74
C ALA A 243 -0.59 -0.84 19.08
N LYS A 244 0.02 -2.02 19.33
CA LYS A 244 -0.10 -2.71 20.62
C LYS A 244 0.54 -1.96 21.79
N ALA A 245 1.62 -1.22 21.54
CA ALA A 245 2.28 -0.41 22.57
C ALA A 245 1.48 0.83 22.92
N GLU A 246 0.86 1.47 21.93
CA GLU A 246 -0.04 2.62 22.12
C GLU A 246 -1.33 2.22 22.84
N ASP A 247 -1.97 1.12 22.43
CA ASP A 247 -3.15 0.56 23.12
C ASP A 247 -2.85 0.25 24.60
N LYS A 248 -1.63 -0.20 24.92
CA LYS A 248 -1.17 -0.40 26.31
C LYS A 248 -0.95 0.92 27.08
N ALA A 249 -0.57 1.99 26.39
CA ALA A 249 -0.37 3.30 26.98
C ALA A 249 -1.69 4.06 27.20
N GLU A 250 -2.70 3.81 26.37
CA GLU A 250 -4.02 4.45 26.48
C GLU A 250 -4.92 3.74 27.50
N HIS A 251 -4.76 2.43 27.70
CA HIS A 251 -5.60 1.62 28.59
C HIS A 251 -4.84 1.05 29.79
N VAL A 252 -3.94 1.85 30.38
CA VAL A 252 -3.09 1.43 31.52
C VAL A 252 -3.92 0.86 32.67
N ASP A 253 -5.06 1.47 32.96
CA ASP A 253 -6.03 1.05 33.98
C ASP A 253 -6.59 -0.36 33.72
N VAL A 254 -6.94 -0.66 32.46
CA VAL A 254 -7.42 -1.99 32.04
C VAL A 254 -6.30 -3.02 32.15
N PHE A 255 -5.09 -2.71 31.69
CA PHE A 255 -3.97 -3.64 31.73
C PHE A 255 -3.44 -3.87 33.16
N ASP A 256 -3.48 -2.88 34.04
CA ASP A 256 -3.17 -3.06 35.46
C ASP A 256 -4.24 -3.88 36.17
N ALA A 257 -5.52 -3.70 35.84
CA ALA A 257 -6.60 -4.55 36.32
C ALA A 257 -6.48 -6.00 35.83
N ILE A 258 -5.97 -6.25 34.61
CA ILE A 258 -5.66 -7.62 34.12
C ILE A 258 -4.61 -8.29 35.02
N LYS A 259 -3.59 -7.56 35.49
CA LYS A 259 -2.56 -8.10 36.40
C LYS A 259 -3.14 -8.50 37.76
N GLN A 260 -4.24 -7.87 38.19
CA GLN A 260 -4.92 -8.19 39.44
C GLN A 260 -5.80 -9.45 39.34
N ILE A 261 -6.09 -9.96 38.14
CA ILE A 261 -6.85 -11.21 37.97
C ILE A 261 -5.99 -12.41 38.40
N LYS A 262 -6.47 -13.16 39.38
CA LYS A 262 -5.86 -14.41 39.84
C LYS A 262 -6.03 -15.48 38.76
N LYS A 263 -4.93 -15.86 38.12
CA LYS A 263 -4.88 -16.97 37.17
C LYS A 263 -4.77 -18.30 37.91
N LEU A 264 -5.91 -18.89 38.23
CA LEU A 264 -5.97 -20.15 38.98
C LEU A 264 -5.82 -21.34 38.06
N LYS A 265 -5.01 -22.31 38.49
CA LYS A 265 -4.99 -23.66 37.90
C LYS A 265 -6.20 -24.46 38.38
N ILE A 266 -6.53 -25.55 37.68
CA ILE A 266 -7.69 -26.41 38.00
C ILE A 266 -7.64 -26.92 39.46
N ALA A 267 -6.47 -27.31 39.95
CA ALA A 267 -6.30 -27.74 41.35
C ALA A 267 -6.65 -26.62 42.35
N GLN A 268 -6.18 -25.39 42.09
CA GLN A 268 -6.44 -24.23 42.94
C GLN A 268 -7.91 -23.78 42.87
N LEU A 269 -8.56 -23.97 41.71
CA LEU A 269 -9.99 -23.73 41.55
C LEU A 269 -10.81 -24.68 42.44
N LYS A 270 -10.43 -25.96 42.49
CA LYS A 270 -11.07 -26.96 43.35
C LYS A 270 -10.97 -26.59 44.83
N GLU A 271 -9.75 -26.28 45.28
CA GLU A 271 -9.47 -25.84 46.66
C GLU A 271 -10.25 -24.58 47.07
N LEU A 272 -10.50 -23.67 46.11
CA LEU A 272 -11.26 -22.44 46.35
C LEU A 272 -12.78 -22.70 46.47
N LEU A 273 -13.32 -23.61 45.65
CA LEU A 273 -14.77 -23.83 45.56
C LEU A 273 -15.29 -24.83 46.60
N GLU A 274 -14.57 -25.91 46.91
CA GLU A 274 -14.98 -26.92 47.90
C GLU A 274 -15.49 -26.36 49.24
N PRO A 275 -14.76 -25.45 49.93
CA PRO A 275 -15.24 -24.91 51.21
C PRO A 275 -16.50 -24.05 51.06
N ILE A 276 -16.71 -23.43 49.90
CA ILE A 276 -17.87 -22.58 49.62
C ILE A 276 -19.10 -23.43 49.35
N PHE A 277 -18.94 -24.56 48.66
CA PHE A 277 -20.04 -25.51 48.43
C PHE A 277 -20.49 -26.12 49.76
N ALA A 278 -19.55 -26.60 50.58
CA ALA A 278 -19.85 -27.16 51.91
C ALA A 278 -20.55 -26.14 52.81
N LYS A 279 -20.06 -24.89 52.88
CA LYS A 279 -20.66 -23.82 53.69
C LYS A 279 -22.10 -23.48 53.29
N ASN A 280 -22.44 -23.62 52.02
CA ASN A 280 -23.78 -23.31 51.50
C ASN A 280 -24.76 -24.50 51.55
N GLY A 281 -24.33 -25.64 52.10
CA GLY A 281 -25.15 -26.86 52.21
C GLY A 281 -25.13 -27.72 50.95
N TYR A 282 -24.03 -27.72 50.19
CA TYR A 282 -23.85 -28.63 49.07
C TYR A 282 -22.74 -29.65 49.40
N SER A 283 -23.02 -30.94 49.23
CA SER A 283 -22.06 -32.03 49.43
C SER A 283 -21.57 -32.61 48.11
N ASP A 284 -20.56 -33.47 48.20
CA ASP A 284 -20.06 -34.28 47.08
C ASP A 284 -19.68 -33.48 45.83
N PHE A 285 -19.09 -32.29 46.04
CA PHE A 285 -18.58 -31.49 44.95
C PHE A 285 -17.50 -32.24 44.17
N LYS A 286 -17.71 -32.37 42.86
CA LYS A 286 -16.77 -33.00 41.94
C LYS A 286 -16.60 -32.11 40.72
N LEU A 287 -15.37 -32.06 40.23
CA LEU A 287 -15.03 -31.52 38.92
C LEU A 287 -14.90 -32.69 37.95
N GLY A 288 -15.50 -32.57 36.78
CA GLY A 288 -15.33 -33.50 35.66
C GLY A 288 -13.99 -33.29 34.96
N ASP A 289 -13.80 -34.04 33.87
CA ASP A 289 -12.58 -33.96 33.08
C ASP A 289 -12.50 -32.63 32.29
N PRO A 290 -11.30 -32.02 32.20
CA PRO A 290 -11.12 -30.79 31.45
C PRO A 290 -11.29 -31.03 29.94
N GLN A 291 -12.20 -30.28 29.33
CA GLN A 291 -12.31 -30.22 27.87
C GLN A 291 -11.42 -29.09 27.35
N VAL A 292 -10.30 -29.49 26.72
CA VAL A 292 -9.32 -28.57 26.13
C VAL A 292 -9.60 -28.46 24.63
N GLY A 293 -10.43 -27.47 24.27
CA GLY A 293 -10.74 -27.13 22.87
C GLY A 293 -10.11 -25.80 22.46
N ARG A 294 -10.92 -24.92 21.86
CA ARG A 294 -10.56 -23.50 21.67
C ARG A 294 -10.39 -22.76 23.00
N GLU A 295 -11.08 -23.23 24.02
CA GLU A 295 -11.09 -22.71 25.40
C GLU A 295 -11.08 -23.91 26.36
N VAL A 296 -10.59 -23.71 27.59
CA VAL A 296 -10.62 -24.75 28.62
C VAL A 296 -11.96 -24.66 29.36
N SER A 297 -12.70 -25.77 29.39
CA SER A 297 -13.95 -25.87 30.16
C SER A 297 -13.97 -27.11 31.07
N LEU A 298 -14.71 -27.01 32.17
CA LEU A 298 -14.83 -28.04 33.20
C LEU A 298 -16.29 -28.16 33.62
N GLU A 299 -16.80 -29.38 33.63
CA GLU A 299 -18.09 -29.66 34.25
C GLU A 299 -17.92 -29.80 35.77
N PHE A 300 -18.96 -29.46 36.52
CA PHE A 300 -19.01 -29.72 37.96
C PHE A 300 -20.35 -30.30 38.35
N SER A 301 -20.35 -31.03 39.46
CA SER A 301 -21.55 -31.59 40.07
C SER A 301 -21.50 -31.52 41.59
N CYS A 302 -22.65 -31.34 42.24
CA CYS A 302 -22.80 -31.43 43.70
C CYS A 302 -24.24 -31.83 44.09
N LEU A 303 -24.43 -32.28 45.32
CA LEU A 303 -25.73 -32.61 45.90
C LEU A 303 -26.19 -31.48 46.84
N ASP A 304 -27.46 -31.09 46.76
CA ASP A 304 -28.07 -30.21 47.77
C ASP A 304 -28.55 -31.04 48.96
N THR A 305 -28.03 -30.75 50.16
CA THR A 305 -28.36 -31.49 51.39
C THR A 305 -29.46 -30.81 52.20
N LYS A 306 -30.06 -29.74 51.67
CA LYS A 306 -31.12 -28.98 52.32
C LYS A 306 -32.49 -29.36 51.80
N ASP A 307 -33.22 -30.14 52.60
CA ASP A 307 -34.59 -30.58 52.28
C ASP A 307 -35.61 -29.44 52.26
N ASP A 308 -35.31 -28.32 52.93
CA ASP A 308 -36.16 -27.13 53.03
C ASP A 308 -36.05 -26.21 51.80
N ARG A 309 -35.15 -26.49 50.86
CA ARG A 309 -34.85 -25.61 49.74
C ARG A 309 -35.53 -26.06 48.44
N GLU A 310 -36.32 -25.18 47.85
CA GLU A 310 -36.89 -25.39 46.52
C GLU A 310 -35.82 -25.34 45.42
N GLU A 311 -36.03 -26.10 44.33
CA GLU A 311 -35.12 -26.18 43.17
C GLU A 311 -34.59 -24.81 42.71
N TYR A 312 -35.49 -23.84 42.55
CA TYR A 312 -35.13 -22.50 42.09
C TYR A 312 -34.14 -21.82 43.06
N GLN A 313 -34.37 -21.97 44.37
CA GLN A 313 -33.53 -21.38 45.40
C GLN A 313 -32.16 -22.06 45.43
N SER A 314 -32.08 -23.37 45.23
CA SER A 314 -30.82 -24.13 45.13
C SER A 314 -29.97 -23.63 43.97
N ARG A 315 -30.54 -23.59 42.77
CA ARG A 315 -29.84 -23.10 41.57
C ARG A 315 -29.35 -21.66 41.74
N LYS A 316 -30.22 -20.78 42.25
CA LYS A 316 -29.90 -19.35 42.42
C LYS A 316 -28.82 -19.12 43.48
N THR A 317 -28.87 -19.86 44.59
CA THR A 317 -27.90 -19.73 45.69
C THR A 317 -26.53 -20.22 45.23
N LEU A 318 -26.48 -21.38 44.57
CA LEU A 318 -25.23 -21.93 44.05
C LEU A 318 -24.62 -21.02 42.97
N HIS A 319 -25.42 -20.56 42.01
CA HIS A 319 -24.99 -19.65 40.97
C HIS A 319 -24.35 -18.38 41.56
N LYS A 320 -25.03 -17.73 42.51
CA LYS A 320 -24.50 -16.53 43.18
C LYS A 320 -23.21 -16.81 43.96
N ALA A 321 -23.11 -17.96 44.62
CA ALA A 321 -21.91 -18.34 45.35
C ALA A 321 -20.70 -18.54 44.42
N ILE A 322 -20.90 -19.21 43.28
CA ILE A 322 -19.86 -19.42 42.27
C ILE A 322 -19.46 -18.07 41.64
N GLU A 323 -20.42 -17.26 41.19
CA GLU A 323 -20.11 -15.96 40.58
C GLU A 323 -19.35 -15.03 41.51
N LYS A 324 -19.74 -14.98 42.80
CA LYS A 324 -19.09 -14.13 43.78
C LYS A 324 -17.66 -14.56 44.06
N THR A 325 -17.41 -15.87 44.09
CA THR A 325 -16.07 -16.43 44.32
C THR A 325 -15.16 -16.27 43.12
N LEU A 326 -15.70 -16.42 41.91
CA LEU A 326 -14.93 -16.44 40.67
C LEU A 326 -14.83 -15.08 39.96
N ILE A 327 -15.51 -14.04 40.45
CA ILE A 327 -15.03 -12.65 40.34
C ILE A 327 -13.54 -12.64 40.71
N ASP A 328 -12.70 -11.67 40.39
CA ASP A 328 -11.24 -11.71 40.68
C ASP A 328 -10.40 -12.87 40.11
N THR A 329 -10.99 -13.93 39.56
CA THR A 329 -10.28 -15.06 38.93
C THR A 329 -10.47 -15.08 37.43
N ASN A 330 -9.69 -15.92 36.74
CA ASN A 330 -9.81 -16.19 35.30
C ASN A 330 -10.89 -17.22 34.93
N TRP A 331 -11.74 -17.65 35.87
CA TRP A 331 -12.79 -18.67 35.63
C TRP A 331 -14.20 -18.07 35.66
N ARG A 332 -15.12 -18.55 34.83
CA ARG A 332 -16.51 -18.08 34.79
C ARG A 332 -17.49 -19.24 34.65
N LEU A 333 -18.66 -19.09 35.28
CA LEU A 333 -19.79 -19.96 35.00
C LEU A 333 -20.28 -19.69 33.58
N MET A 334 -20.53 -20.75 32.81
CA MET A 334 -21.06 -20.63 31.46
C MET A 334 -22.52 -20.16 31.45
N SER A 335 -22.97 -19.60 30.33
CA SER A 335 -24.34 -19.08 30.15
C SER A 335 -25.45 -20.12 30.31
N ALA A 336 -25.13 -21.43 30.15
CA ALA A 336 -26.04 -22.53 30.45
C ALA A 336 -26.43 -22.58 31.95
N GLY A 337 -25.64 -21.94 32.81
CA GLY A 337 -25.93 -21.78 34.23
C GLY A 337 -25.79 -23.08 35.02
N VAL A 338 -26.60 -23.18 36.07
CA VAL A 338 -26.70 -24.37 36.92
C VAL A 338 -27.99 -25.09 36.60
N SER A 339 -27.91 -26.39 36.32
CA SER A 339 -29.06 -27.29 36.17
C SER A 339 -29.32 -28.01 37.49
N TYR A 340 -30.58 -28.38 37.73
CA TYR A 340 -31.01 -29.14 38.91
C TYR A 340 -31.84 -30.33 38.47
N ARG A 341 -31.63 -31.48 39.11
CA ARG A 341 -32.44 -32.68 38.93
C ARG A 341 -32.42 -33.51 40.20
N LEU A 342 -33.56 -33.56 40.90
CA LEU A 342 -33.74 -34.41 42.10
C LEU A 342 -32.64 -34.23 43.16
N GLY A 343 -32.28 -32.99 43.47
CA GLY A 343 -31.21 -32.67 44.44
C GLY A 343 -29.80 -32.69 43.87
N PHE A 344 -29.59 -33.16 42.63
CA PHE A 344 -28.30 -33.14 41.95
C PHE A 344 -28.18 -31.87 41.09
N LEU A 345 -27.15 -31.06 41.36
CA LEU A 345 -26.85 -29.85 40.58
C LEU A 345 -25.62 -30.06 39.72
N THR A 346 -25.70 -29.61 38.47
CA THR A 346 -24.57 -29.63 37.54
C THR A 346 -24.42 -28.30 36.82
N GLY A 347 -23.22 -28.03 36.33
CA GLY A 347 -22.95 -26.87 35.48
C GLY A 347 -21.56 -26.93 34.86
N SER A 348 -21.19 -25.88 34.14
CA SER A 348 -19.90 -25.80 33.44
C SER A 348 -19.19 -24.49 33.74
N LEU A 349 -17.88 -24.59 34.00
CA LEU A 349 -16.96 -23.48 34.19
C LEU A 349 -16.05 -23.34 32.96
N ARG A 350 -15.75 -22.11 32.56
CA ARG A 350 -14.85 -21.77 31.46
C ARG A 350 -13.66 -20.94 31.99
N ALA A 351 -12.47 -21.24 31.49
CA ALA A 351 -11.26 -20.44 31.75
C ALA A 351 -11.03 -19.39 30.66
N HIS A 352 -10.49 -18.24 31.05
CA HIS A 352 -10.00 -17.19 30.17
C HIS A 352 -8.48 -17.08 30.28
N GLU A 353 -7.76 -17.35 29.19
CA GLU A 353 -6.29 -17.41 29.20
C GLU A 353 -5.62 -16.30 28.40
N SER A 354 -6.24 -15.88 27.29
CA SER A 354 -5.68 -14.85 26.40
C SER A 354 -5.79 -13.44 26.99
N GLU A 355 -4.83 -12.57 26.66
CA GLU A 355 -4.80 -11.18 27.12
C GLU A 355 -6.06 -10.41 26.66
N GLU A 356 -6.57 -10.71 25.46
CA GLU A 356 -7.81 -10.14 24.92
C GLU A 356 -9.07 -10.58 25.68
N GLU A 357 -9.14 -11.86 26.10
CA GLU A 357 -10.28 -12.34 26.89
C GLU A 357 -10.27 -11.77 28.31
N LEU A 358 -9.09 -11.68 28.92
CA LEU A 358 -8.92 -11.03 30.22
C LEU A 358 -9.27 -9.53 30.13
N ARG A 359 -8.90 -8.85 29.04
CA ARG A 359 -9.30 -7.47 28.75
C ARG A 359 -10.82 -7.33 28.70
N LYS A 360 -11.50 -8.17 27.92
CA LYS A 360 -12.98 -8.16 27.85
C LYS A 360 -13.62 -8.40 29.21
N LEU A 361 -13.07 -9.29 30.03
CA LEU A 361 -13.54 -9.51 31.39
C LEU A 361 -13.39 -8.25 32.27
N VAL A 362 -12.25 -7.57 32.21
CA VAL A 362 -12.02 -6.33 32.96
C VAL A 362 -12.97 -5.22 32.50
N GLU A 363 -13.10 -5.02 31.19
CA GLU A 363 -14.00 -4.01 30.62
C GLU A 363 -15.47 -4.27 31.00
N GLN A 364 -15.92 -5.53 30.96
CA GLN A 364 -17.26 -5.90 31.44
C GLN A 364 -17.44 -5.63 32.94
N ARG A 365 -16.39 -5.81 33.76
CA ARG A 365 -16.43 -5.48 35.19
C ARG A 365 -16.48 -3.99 35.45
N MET A 366 -15.67 -3.20 34.73
CA MET A 366 -15.70 -1.75 34.81
C MET A 366 -17.08 -1.20 34.43
N LYS A 367 -17.71 -1.74 33.38
CA LYS A 367 -19.08 -1.37 32.97
C LYS A 367 -20.16 -1.78 33.97
N SER A 368 -19.97 -2.87 34.72
CA SER A 368 -20.95 -3.37 35.70
C SER A 368 -20.74 -2.82 37.12
N GLY A 369 -19.75 -1.95 37.34
CA GLY A 369 -19.51 -1.30 38.63
C GLY A 369 -19.01 -2.24 39.74
N LYS A 370 -18.60 -3.47 39.43
CA LYS A 370 -18.18 -4.49 40.41
C LYS A 370 -16.69 -4.43 40.77
N PHE A 371 -16.08 -3.24 40.69
CA PHE A 371 -14.65 -3.05 40.96
C PHE A 371 -14.46 -2.22 42.25
N PRO A 372 -13.82 -2.75 43.30
CA PRO A 372 -13.22 -1.92 44.34
C PRO A 372 -11.88 -1.43 43.80
N VAL A 373 -11.86 -0.26 43.14
CA VAL A 373 -10.58 0.39 42.79
C VAL A 373 -10.10 1.12 44.03
N THR A 374 -9.03 0.66 44.66
CA THR A 374 -8.21 1.53 45.51
C THR A 374 -7.66 2.62 44.58
N PRO A 375 -8.01 3.90 44.77
CA PRO A 375 -7.69 4.92 43.78
C PRO A 375 -6.18 5.14 43.73
N ALA A 376 -5.54 4.71 42.63
CA ALA A 376 -4.33 5.37 42.18
C ALA A 376 -4.72 6.79 41.74
N LYS A 377 -3.87 7.76 42.10
CA LYS A 377 -4.13 9.20 41.94
C LYS A 377 -4.75 9.53 40.57
N PRO A 378 -5.73 10.44 40.52
CA PRO A 378 -6.43 10.76 39.28
C PRO A 378 -5.46 11.40 38.29
N VAL A 379 -5.21 10.72 37.18
CA VAL A 379 -4.81 11.38 35.94
C VAL A 379 -6.10 11.88 35.32
N GLN A 380 -6.16 13.17 35.02
CA GLN A 380 -7.35 13.85 34.52
C GLN A 380 -7.94 13.12 33.31
N THR A 381 -9.17 12.64 33.47
CA THR A 381 -10.00 12.12 32.39
C THR A 381 -10.39 13.28 31.49
N GLN A 382 -9.91 13.29 30.25
CA GLN A 382 -10.58 14.03 29.18
C GLN A 382 -11.78 13.19 28.72
N GLU A 383 -12.91 13.87 28.50
CA GLU A 383 -14.16 13.25 28.02
C GLU A 383 -13.93 12.39 26.78
N PRO A 384 -14.70 11.30 26.60
CA PRO A 384 -14.63 10.49 25.40
C PRO A 384 -15.15 11.31 24.22
N ALA A 385 -14.23 11.95 23.50
CA ALA A 385 -14.51 12.50 22.19
C ALA A 385 -15.02 11.35 21.32
N ALA A 386 -16.20 11.56 20.72
CA ALA A 386 -16.78 10.64 19.75
C ALA A 386 -15.69 10.19 18.77
N LYS A 387 -15.56 8.88 18.56
CA LYS A 387 -14.59 8.28 17.63
C LYS A 387 -14.53 9.11 16.36
N PRO A 388 -13.47 9.91 16.13
CA PRO A 388 -13.27 10.50 14.84
C PRO A 388 -12.94 9.33 13.92
N GLU A 389 -13.62 9.28 12.79
CA GLU A 389 -13.19 8.47 11.67
C GLU A 389 -11.73 8.84 11.40
N LEU A 390 -10.80 7.95 11.75
CA LEU A 390 -9.37 8.22 11.77
C LEU A 390 -8.91 8.60 10.36
N ASP A 391 -8.70 9.89 10.12
CA ASP A 391 -8.01 10.38 8.94
C ASP A 391 -6.57 9.84 9.01
N MET A 392 -6.24 8.94 8.08
CA MET A 392 -4.89 8.36 7.94
C MET A 392 -3.81 9.45 7.89
N ARG A 393 -4.15 10.66 7.45
CA ARG A 393 -3.22 11.78 7.36
C ARG A 393 -2.80 12.32 8.73
N GLU A 394 -3.72 12.39 9.69
CA GLU A 394 -3.45 12.85 11.06
C GLU A 394 -2.71 11.79 11.88
N SER A 395 -3.05 10.51 11.67
CA SER A 395 -2.36 9.36 12.30
C SER A 395 -0.90 9.28 11.88
N VAL A 396 -0.63 9.56 10.60
CA VAL A 396 0.73 9.67 10.05
C VAL A 396 1.45 10.89 10.62
N GLN A 397 0.76 12.00 10.88
CA GLN A 397 1.34 13.23 11.44
C GLN A 397 1.75 13.06 12.91
N VAL A 398 0.93 12.40 13.73
CA VAL A 398 1.28 12.01 15.11
C VAL A 398 2.40 10.97 15.16
N TYR A 399 2.46 10.06 14.18
CA TYR A 399 3.57 9.11 13.99
C TYR A 399 4.91 9.80 13.67
N PHE A 400 4.88 10.96 12.99
CA PHE A 400 6.08 11.76 12.72
C PHE A 400 6.59 12.56 13.92
N ASP A 401 5.69 13.07 14.79
CA ASP A 401 6.08 13.86 15.95
C ASP A 401 6.72 13.03 17.08
N LYS A 402 6.42 11.72 17.18
CA LYS A 402 6.98 10.83 18.21
C LYS A 402 8.27 10.08 17.79
N LEU A 403 8.64 10.10 16.51
CA LEU A 403 9.88 9.49 16.00
C LEU A 403 11.14 10.33 16.29
N THR A 404 10.98 11.54 16.84
CA THR A 404 12.08 12.33 17.39
C THR A 404 12.20 12.11 18.91
N LEU A 405 13.09 11.19 19.33
CA LEU A 405 14.00 11.30 20.48
C LEU A 405 14.30 9.93 21.09
N GLY A 406 15.57 9.56 21.03
CA GLY A 406 16.10 8.36 21.67
C GLY A 406 17.61 8.19 21.44
N SER A 407 18.41 9.25 21.58
CA SER A 407 19.85 9.12 21.75
C SER A 407 20.27 9.87 23.02
N VAL A 408 20.92 9.15 23.93
CA VAL A 408 21.43 9.67 25.20
C VAL A 408 22.54 10.70 24.89
N PRO A 409 22.61 11.86 25.57
CA PRO A 409 23.66 12.85 25.33
C PRO A 409 25.03 12.29 25.72
N ALA A 410 26.02 12.48 24.87
CA ALA A 410 27.42 12.21 25.21
C ALA A 410 27.87 13.07 26.40
N GLU A 411 28.49 12.46 27.42
CA GLU A 411 29.08 13.17 28.55
C GLU A 411 30.17 14.14 28.06
N ILE A 412 29.89 15.45 28.13
CA ILE A 412 30.87 16.50 27.92
C ILE A 412 31.60 16.71 29.25
N THR A 413 32.88 16.36 29.33
CA THR A 413 33.71 16.80 30.46
C THR A 413 33.86 18.33 30.39
N LEU A 414 33.23 19.04 31.31
CA LEU A 414 33.07 20.50 31.41
C LEU A 414 34.38 21.33 31.53
N LYS A 415 35.57 20.76 31.28
CA LYS A 415 36.86 21.47 31.45
C LYS A 415 37.74 21.58 30.20
N SER A 416 37.47 20.87 29.11
CA SER A 416 38.36 20.90 27.93
C SER A 416 37.68 21.20 26.60
N GLY A 417 36.34 21.25 26.53
CA GLY A 417 35.61 21.52 25.28
C GLY A 417 35.87 20.53 24.14
N GLN A 418 36.64 19.46 24.37
CA GLN A 418 36.95 18.43 23.38
C GLN A 418 36.09 17.18 23.62
N VAL A 419 35.31 16.82 22.60
CA VAL A 419 34.54 15.58 22.53
C VAL A 419 35.53 14.43 22.37
N LYS A 420 35.50 13.42 23.24
CA LYS A 420 36.33 12.22 23.07
C LYS A 420 35.87 11.49 21.79
N PRO A 421 36.78 10.99 20.94
CA PRO A 421 36.40 10.19 19.77
C PRO A 421 35.55 8.95 20.11
N THR A 422 35.62 8.48 21.35
CA THR A 422 34.82 7.37 21.89
C THR A 422 33.40 7.75 22.30
N SER A 423 33.00 9.02 22.16
CA SER A 423 31.67 9.51 22.55
C SER A 423 30.78 9.92 21.35
N LEU A 424 31.14 9.50 20.13
CA LEU A 424 30.20 9.51 19.01
C LEU A 424 29.19 8.37 19.23
N PRO A 425 27.88 8.64 19.32
CA PRO A 425 26.89 7.59 19.41
C PRO A 425 26.92 6.77 18.12
N VAL A 426 27.59 5.61 18.17
CA VAL A 426 27.43 4.57 17.18
C VAL A 426 26.04 3.98 17.41
N LEU A 427 25.10 4.22 16.49
CA LEU A 427 23.89 3.42 16.45
C LEU A 427 24.26 2.00 16.00
N SER A 428 24.57 1.15 16.97
CA SER A 428 24.58 -0.29 16.76
C SER A 428 23.13 -0.78 16.86
N GLY A 429 22.49 -0.91 15.71
CA GLY A 429 21.30 -1.72 15.52
C GLY A 429 21.44 -2.42 14.18
N GLU A 430 21.17 -3.73 14.13
CA GLU A 430 21.10 -4.45 12.86
C GLU A 430 19.87 -3.93 12.09
N MET A 431 20.03 -2.84 11.34
CA MET A 431 19.04 -2.48 10.34
C MET A 431 19.00 -3.64 9.34
N HIS A 432 17.89 -4.38 9.36
CA HIS A 432 17.73 -5.60 8.59
C HIS A 432 18.16 -5.31 7.14
N PRO A 433 19.07 -6.11 6.52
CA PRO A 433 19.62 -5.80 5.20
C PRO A 433 18.56 -5.51 4.12
N LEU A 434 17.35 -6.05 4.29
CA LEU A 434 16.20 -5.80 3.42
C LEU A 434 15.63 -4.37 3.51
N LEU A 435 15.81 -3.62 4.60
CA LEU A 435 15.32 -2.24 4.72
C LEU A 435 16.28 -1.20 4.12
N ARG A 436 17.44 -1.62 3.61
CA ARG A 436 18.40 -0.74 2.96
C ARG A 436 17.90 -0.34 1.58
N VAL A 437 18.01 0.95 1.26
CA VAL A 437 17.87 1.40 -0.12
C VAL A 437 19.21 1.22 -0.82
N PHE A 438 19.22 0.39 -1.86
CA PHE A 438 20.35 0.30 -2.78
C PHE A 438 20.11 1.27 -3.93
N ILE A 439 20.69 2.48 -3.81
CA ILE A 439 20.79 3.40 -4.94
C ILE A 439 22.16 3.17 -5.57
N PRO A 440 22.27 2.56 -6.77
CA PRO A 440 23.54 2.53 -7.48
C PRO A 440 23.99 3.98 -7.72
N MET A 441 25.20 4.33 -7.29
CA MET A 441 25.72 5.68 -7.44
C MET A 441 25.87 6.00 -8.92
N ARG A 442 24.99 6.85 -9.45
CA ARG A 442 25.22 7.50 -10.75
C ARG A 442 26.35 8.51 -10.56
N TYR A 443 27.42 8.36 -11.34
CA TYR A 443 28.61 9.24 -11.23
C TYR A 443 28.17 10.70 -11.44
N ASN A 444 28.47 11.58 -10.48
CA ASN A 444 28.05 13.00 -10.44
C ASN A 444 26.53 13.27 -10.40
N ASP A 445 25.71 12.34 -9.90
CA ASP A 445 24.28 12.63 -9.70
C ASP A 445 24.04 13.43 -8.41
N ASP A 446 23.99 14.76 -8.57
CA ASP A 446 23.67 15.68 -7.50
C ASP A 446 22.20 15.68 -7.09
N SER A 447 21.34 14.91 -7.76
CA SER A 447 19.95 14.74 -7.33
C SER A 447 19.85 13.94 -6.03
N VAL A 448 20.81 13.07 -5.71
CA VAL A 448 20.78 12.31 -4.44
C VAL A 448 21.33 13.16 -3.29
N PRO A 449 20.62 13.29 -2.15
CA PRO A 449 21.11 14.04 -0.99
C PRO A 449 22.50 13.59 -0.52
N LYS A 450 23.34 14.51 -0.03
CA LYS A 450 24.74 14.21 0.30
C LYS A 450 24.85 13.20 1.45
N PHE A 451 23.94 13.27 2.43
CA PHE A 451 23.95 12.33 3.54
C PHE A 451 23.66 10.89 3.11
N VAL A 452 22.90 10.67 2.02
CA VAL A 452 22.64 9.34 1.46
C VAL A 452 23.87 8.85 0.69
N ARG A 453 24.48 9.72 -0.12
CA ARG A 453 25.71 9.42 -0.89
C ARG A 453 26.90 9.09 0.02
N ASN A 454 27.01 9.76 1.15
CA ASN A 454 28.14 9.65 2.08
C ASN A 454 27.84 8.78 3.30
N TYR A 455 26.68 8.11 3.36
CA TYR A 455 26.35 7.22 4.47
C TYR A 455 27.20 5.94 4.38
N ASP A 456 28.39 5.99 4.95
CA ASP A 456 29.29 4.84 5.02
C ASP A 456 28.84 3.91 6.16
N PHE A 457 28.18 2.80 5.82
CA PHE A 457 27.94 1.72 6.78
C PHE A 457 29.27 1.02 7.04
N LYS A 458 30.10 1.57 7.92
CA LYS A 458 31.19 0.79 8.48
C LYS A 458 30.56 -0.37 9.25
N PHE A 459 30.65 -1.58 8.69
CA PHE A 459 30.43 -2.80 9.45
C PHE A 459 31.37 -2.69 10.65
N GLY A 460 30.79 -2.63 11.86
CA GLY A 460 31.61 -2.61 13.07
C GLY A 460 32.65 -3.72 12.97
N ASP A 461 33.91 -3.39 13.21
CA ASP A 461 35.01 -4.35 13.19
C ASP A 461 34.53 -5.60 13.94
N GLY A 462 34.68 -6.78 13.35
CA GLY A 462 34.07 -8.05 13.81
C GLY A 462 34.40 -8.48 15.25
N LYS A 463 35.13 -7.65 16.00
CA LYS A 463 35.39 -7.72 17.43
C LYS A 463 34.15 -7.44 18.31
N HIS A 464 33.06 -6.89 17.76
CA HIS A 464 31.80 -6.64 18.49
C HIS A 464 30.58 -7.40 17.95
N ILE A 465 30.78 -8.44 17.14
CA ILE A 465 29.71 -9.41 16.85
C ILE A 465 29.42 -10.17 18.16
N PRO A 466 28.17 -10.18 18.68
CA PRO A 466 27.82 -11.00 19.83
C PRO A 466 28.24 -12.45 19.57
N LYS A 467 29.09 -13.01 20.43
CA LYS A 467 29.51 -14.41 20.31
C LYS A 467 28.23 -15.26 20.23
N VAL A 468 28.12 -16.03 19.16
CA VAL A 468 27.04 -16.99 18.96
C VAL A 468 27.01 -17.92 20.17
N GLN A 469 26.02 -17.76 21.05
CA GLN A 469 25.82 -18.68 22.15
C GLN A 469 25.18 -19.96 21.58
N LYS A 470 25.76 -21.09 21.95
CA LYS A 470 25.18 -22.39 21.68
C LYS A 470 24.27 -22.77 22.85
N ASP A 471 23.08 -23.27 22.57
CA ASP A 471 22.26 -23.86 23.63
C ASP A 471 22.91 -25.12 24.22
N SER A 472 22.32 -25.67 25.27
CA SER A 472 22.75 -26.93 25.90
C SER A 472 22.75 -28.14 24.95
N ARG A 473 22.28 -27.98 23.71
CA ARG A 473 22.26 -28.98 22.63
C ARG A 473 23.20 -28.61 21.47
N GLY A 474 24.05 -27.60 21.63
CA GLY A 474 25.07 -27.21 20.64
C GLY A 474 24.55 -26.36 19.47
N ARG A 475 23.28 -25.95 19.46
CA ARG A 475 22.68 -25.18 18.37
C ARG A 475 23.00 -23.70 18.53
N LYS A 476 23.50 -23.10 17.44
CA LYS A 476 23.85 -21.67 17.37
C LYS A 476 22.58 -20.82 17.47
N ILE A 477 22.42 -20.05 18.55
CA ILE A 477 21.35 -19.07 18.70
C ILE A 477 21.96 -17.68 18.44
N ARG A 478 21.43 -16.95 17.45
CA ARG A 478 21.67 -15.50 17.35
C ARG A 478 20.69 -14.84 18.32
N GLY A 479 21.21 -14.17 19.34
CA GLY A 479 20.39 -13.42 20.30
C GLY A 479 19.59 -12.34 19.57
N LEU A 480 18.32 -12.18 19.98
CA LEU A 480 17.40 -11.13 19.52
C LEU A 480 17.94 -9.73 19.75
#